data_AF-A0A0B6ZRD7-F1
#
_entry.id   AF-A0A0B6ZRD7-F1
#
_cell.length_a   1.000
_cell.length_b   1.000
_cell.length_c   1.000
_cell.angle_alpha   90.00
_cell.angle_beta   90.00
_cell.angle_gamma   90.00
#
_symmetry.space_group_name_H-M   'P 1'
#
loop_
_entity.id
_entity.type
_entity.pdbx_description
1 polymer ?
#
loop_
_entity_poly.entity_id
_entity_poly.type
_entity_poly.pdbx_seq_one_letter_code
_entity_poly.pdbx_strand_id
1 'polypeptide(L)'
;SNNKLDDDLPDINLNLGELDFTSEDFLLDEVDVHIQENLEDDIVKEALKKGVDLRQYSKEIEHELLKVENESVQDYIKESQNIASLHKQIAAFDTILQRMEQMLNGFQGDLSSISTEIQSLQDQSIAMNIKLKNRQAIRGELSQYVDEMVIPESMITAILESPVTEDDFKEQLHELNHKINFVKEQSFRDARACLDVKDVLEKLKIKAISKIREFLLQKIYAFRKPMTNY
;
A
#
# COMPACT_ATOMS: atom_id res chain seq x y z
N SER A 1 -28.60 12.61 -67.01
CA SER A 1 -27.44 11.77 -66.63
C SER A 1 -27.26 10.71 -67.68
N ASN A 2 -26.14 10.77 -68.38
CA ASN A 2 -25.83 9.94 -69.53
C ASN A 2 -25.70 8.46 -69.13
N ASN A 3 -26.28 7.63 -70.00
CA ASN A 3 -26.06 6.20 -70.12
C ASN A 3 -24.57 5.84 -70.07
N LYS A 4 -24.23 4.85 -69.23
CA LYS A 4 -23.19 3.85 -69.49
C LYS A 4 -23.20 2.80 -68.37
N LEU A 5 -24.02 1.78 -68.56
CA LEU A 5 -23.80 0.45 -67.99
C LEU A 5 -23.41 -0.38 -69.21
N ASP A 6 -22.11 -0.48 -69.46
CA ASP A 6 -21.55 -1.42 -70.42
C ASP A 6 -21.72 -2.81 -69.77
N ASP A 7 -22.76 -3.49 -70.20
CA ASP A 7 -23.13 -4.86 -69.82
C ASP A 7 -22.21 -5.80 -70.63
N ASP A 8 -21.09 -6.21 -70.04
CA ASP A 8 -20.21 -7.25 -70.60
C ASP A 8 -20.93 -8.61 -70.49
N LEU A 9 -21.93 -8.81 -71.35
CA LEU A 9 -22.45 -10.13 -71.69
C LEU A 9 -21.47 -10.76 -72.69
N PRO A 10 -20.88 -11.93 -72.41
CA PRO A 10 -20.13 -12.63 -73.44
C PRO A 10 -21.08 -12.96 -74.59
N ASP A 11 -20.72 -12.57 -75.81
CA ASP A 11 -21.38 -13.00 -77.04
C ASP A 11 -21.34 -14.54 -77.08
N ILE A 12 -22.38 -15.19 -76.57
CA ILE A 12 -22.61 -16.60 -76.80
C ILE A 12 -23.11 -16.69 -78.24
N ASN A 13 -22.15 -16.77 -79.15
CA ASN A 13 -22.40 -17.18 -80.52
C ASN A 13 -22.83 -18.65 -80.48
N LEU A 14 -24.12 -18.88 -80.21
CA LEU A 14 -24.77 -20.17 -80.43
C LEU A 14 -24.78 -20.38 -81.94
N ASN A 15 -23.70 -20.97 -82.43
CA ASN A 15 -23.65 -21.56 -83.75
C ASN A 15 -24.64 -22.75 -83.78
N LEU A 16 -25.92 -22.43 -83.91
CA LEU A 16 -26.92 -23.38 -84.39
C LEU A 16 -26.64 -23.56 -85.88
N GLY A 17 -25.65 -24.40 -86.16
CA GLY A 17 -25.40 -24.89 -87.51
C GLY A 17 -26.70 -25.41 -88.12
N GLU A 18 -26.78 -25.39 -89.45
CA GLU A 18 -27.94 -25.85 -90.21
C GLU A 18 -28.48 -27.17 -89.63
N LEU A 19 -29.67 -27.10 -88.99
CA LEU A 19 -30.38 -28.28 -88.52
C LEU A 19 -30.89 -29.03 -89.75
N ASP A 20 -30.05 -29.94 -90.25
CA ASP A 20 -30.42 -30.91 -91.24
C ASP A 20 -31.27 -32.02 -90.60
N PHE A 21 -32.59 -31.85 -90.66
CA PHE A 21 -33.57 -32.83 -90.16
C PHE A 21 -33.67 -34.10 -91.03
N THR A 22 -32.80 -34.27 -92.04
CA THR A 22 -32.76 -35.49 -92.87
C THR A 22 -31.73 -36.52 -92.43
N SER A 23 -30.96 -36.20 -91.39
CA SER A 23 -30.02 -37.12 -90.73
C SER A 23 -30.65 -37.65 -89.43
N GLU A 24 -31.27 -38.83 -89.47
CA GLU A 24 -31.90 -39.49 -88.29
C GLU A 24 -30.90 -39.93 -87.20
N ASP A 25 -29.58 -39.71 -87.38
CA ASP A 25 -28.53 -40.36 -86.58
C ASP A 25 -27.77 -39.46 -85.57
N PHE A 26 -28.13 -38.17 -85.36
CA PHE A 26 -27.32 -37.28 -84.50
C PHE A 26 -28.00 -36.67 -83.26
N LEU A 27 -29.30 -36.89 -83.05
CA LEU A 27 -30.02 -36.42 -81.85
C LEU A 27 -30.36 -37.55 -80.86
N LEU A 28 -30.29 -38.81 -81.30
CA LEU A 28 -30.57 -39.97 -80.45
C LEU A 28 -29.35 -40.40 -79.62
N ASP A 29 -28.13 -40.26 -80.15
CA ASP A 29 -26.90 -40.63 -79.44
C ASP A 29 -26.71 -39.83 -78.14
N GLU A 30 -27.06 -38.54 -78.12
CA GLU A 30 -26.94 -37.70 -76.92
C GLU A 30 -28.02 -38.05 -75.87
N VAL A 31 -29.22 -38.43 -76.31
CA VAL A 31 -30.29 -38.93 -75.43
C VAL A 31 -29.93 -40.29 -74.85
N ASP A 32 -29.35 -41.19 -75.65
CA ASP A 32 -28.90 -42.50 -75.21
C ASP A 32 -27.74 -42.38 -74.22
N VAL A 33 -26.81 -41.44 -74.43
CA VAL A 33 -25.76 -41.11 -73.44
C VAL A 33 -26.36 -40.66 -72.12
N HIS A 34 -27.34 -39.75 -72.12
CA HIS A 34 -27.98 -39.29 -70.88
C HIS A 34 -28.86 -40.36 -70.22
N ILE A 35 -29.49 -41.24 -70.99
CA ILE A 35 -30.22 -42.40 -70.46
C ILE A 35 -29.23 -43.36 -69.79
N GLN A 36 -28.08 -43.58 -70.41
CA GLN A 36 -27.04 -44.47 -69.90
C GLN A 36 -26.36 -43.89 -68.65
N GLU A 37 -26.10 -42.59 -68.61
CA GLU A 37 -25.62 -41.88 -67.41
C GLU A 37 -26.62 -41.96 -66.25
N ASN A 38 -27.92 -41.75 -66.52
CA ASN A 38 -28.95 -41.88 -65.48
C ASN A 38 -29.19 -43.33 -65.05
N LEU A 39 -29.03 -44.31 -65.95
CA LEU A 39 -29.04 -45.74 -65.62
C LEU A 39 -27.80 -46.16 -64.84
N GLU A 40 -26.72 -45.38 -64.87
CA GLU A 40 -25.53 -45.60 -64.07
C GLU A 40 -25.63 -45.04 -62.65
N ASP A 41 -26.54 -44.09 -62.40
CA ASP A 41 -26.83 -43.56 -61.07
C ASP A 41 -27.36 -44.67 -60.14
N ASP A 42 -26.66 -44.86 -59.02
CA ASP A 42 -26.95 -45.92 -58.04
C ASP A 42 -28.37 -45.79 -57.46
N ILE A 43 -28.91 -44.57 -57.36
CA ILE A 43 -30.25 -44.29 -56.83
C ILE A 43 -31.31 -44.72 -57.85
N VAL A 44 -31.08 -44.42 -59.14
CA VAL A 44 -31.99 -44.79 -60.24
C VAL A 44 -31.96 -46.31 -60.47
N LYS A 45 -30.79 -46.95 -60.39
CA LYS A 45 -30.65 -48.41 -60.41
C LYS A 45 -31.42 -49.09 -59.29
N GLU A 46 -31.38 -48.53 -58.07
CA GLU A 46 -32.09 -49.11 -56.94
C GLU A 46 -33.61 -48.94 -57.05
N ALA A 47 -34.06 -47.78 -57.51
CA ALA A 47 -35.47 -47.48 -57.78
C ALA A 47 -36.07 -48.39 -58.87
N LEU A 48 -35.34 -48.59 -59.97
CA LEU A 48 -35.74 -49.47 -61.08
C LEU A 48 -35.69 -50.95 -60.68
N LYS A 49 -34.71 -51.40 -59.88
CA LYS A 49 -34.65 -52.77 -59.34
C LYS A 49 -35.81 -53.10 -58.40
N LYS A 50 -36.32 -52.12 -57.66
CA LYS A 50 -37.50 -52.25 -56.80
C LYS A 50 -38.82 -52.13 -57.57
N GLY A 51 -38.78 -51.73 -58.85
CA GLY A 51 -39.93 -51.66 -59.75
C GLY A 51 -40.91 -50.52 -59.45
N VAL A 52 -40.45 -49.45 -58.79
CA VAL A 52 -41.28 -48.32 -58.33
C VAL A 52 -41.12 -47.14 -59.28
N ASP A 53 -42.20 -46.38 -59.54
CA ASP A 53 -42.16 -45.15 -60.34
C ASP A 53 -41.19 -44.14 -59.72
N LEU A 54 -40.20 -43.71 -60.50
CA LEU A 54 -39.15 -42.77 -60.09
C LEU A 54 -39.72 -41.49 -59.45
N ARG A 55 -40.87 -41.00 -59.93
CA ARG A 55 -41.51 -39.81 -59.37
C ARG A 55 -42.07 -40.03 -57.97
N GLN A 56 -42.62 -41.22 -57.71
CA GLN A 56 -43.13 -41.59 -56.38
C GLN A 56 -41.97 -41.83 -55.42
N TYR A 57 -40.91 -42.47 -55.91
CA TYR A 57 -39.69 -42.72 -55.15
C TYR A 57 -38.96 -41.42 -54.77
N SER A 58 -38.83 -40.44 -55.68
CA SER A 58 -38.28 -39.12 -55.36
C SER A 58 -39.11 -38.39 -54.30
N LYS A 59 -40.44 -38.49 -54.36
CA LYS A 59 -41.33 -37.87 -53.37
C LYS A 59 -41.23 -38.53 -51.99
N GLU A 60 -41.00 -39.84 -51.96
CA GLU A 60 -40.78 -40.59 -50.71
C GLU A 60 -39.41 -40.24 -50.10
N ILE A 61 -38.34 -40.18 -50.91
CA ILE A 61 -37.02 -39.72 -50.48
C ILE A 61 -37.07 -38.29 -49.96
N GLU A 62 -37.76 -37.38 -50.65
CA GLU A 62 -37.91 -35.99 -50.21
C GLU A 62 -38.62 -35.93 -48.85
N HIS A 63 -39.66 -36.75 -48.63
CA HIS A 63 -40.33 -36.85 -47.34
C HIS A 63 -39.43 -37.44 -46.25
N GLU A 64 -38.64 -38.47 -46.54
CA GLU A 64 -37.66 -39.02 -45.60
C GLU A 64 -36.56 -38.02 -45.25
N LEU A 65 -36.02 -37.30 -46.25
CA LEU A 65 -35.04 -36.25 -46.03
C LEU A 65 -35.60 -35.13 -45.16
N LEU A 66 -36.82 -34.68 -45.43
CA LEU A 66 -37.48 -33.62 -44.66
C LEU A 66 -37.78 -34.08 -43.21
N LYS A 67 -38.09 -35.37 -43.03
CA LYS A 67 -38.25 -35.98 -41.70
C LYS A 67 -36.92 -36.02 -40.95
N VAL A 68 -35.84 -36.48 -41.59
CA VAL A 68 -34.49 -36.54 -41.00
C VAL A 68 -33.94 -35.15 -40.70
N GLU A 69 -34.21 -34.18 -41.57
CA GLU A 69 -33.85 -32.77 -41.34
C GLU A 69 -34.57 -32.22 -40.11
N ASN A 70 -35.88 -32.45 -40.00
CA ASN A 70 -36.65 -32.01 -38.85
C ASN A 70 -36.18 -32.70 -37.56
N GLU A 71 -35.92 -34.00 -37.59
CA GLU A 71 -35.32 -34.74 -36.46
C GLU A 71 -33.96 -34.17 -36.05
N SER A 72 -33.09 -33.87 -37.02
CA SER A 72 -31.77 -33.27 -36.77
C SER A 72 -31.90 -31.87 -36.16
N VAL A 73 -32.80 -31.03 -36.67
CA VAL A 73 -33.09 -29.69 -36.11
C VAL A 73 -33.59 -29.80 -34.67
N GLN A 74 -34.45 -30.76 -34.36
CA GLN A 74 -34.92 -30.99 -32.99
C GLN A 74 -33.79 -31.40 -32.05
N ASP A 75 -32.87 -32.26 -32.51
CA ASP A 75 -31.70 -32.66 -31.74
C ASP A 75 -30.75 -31.47 -31.49
N TYR A 76 -30.52 -30.63 -32.50
CA TYR A 76 -29.75 -29.38 -32.34
C TYR A 76 -30.40 -28.41 -31.35
N ILE A 77 -31.72 -28.23 -31.40
CA ILE A 77 -32.46 -27.37 -30.47
C ILE A 77 -32.34 -27.90 -29.04
N LYS A 78 -32.47 -29.22 -28.86
CA LYS A 78 -32.33 -29.86 -27.55
C LYS A 78 -30.92 -29.69 -26.98
N GLU A 79 -29.89 -29.91 -27.80
CA GLU A 79 -28.51 -29.74 -27.35
C GLU A 79 -28.16 -28.26 -27.10
N SER A 80 -28.74 -27.34 -27.87
CA SER A 80 -28.62 -25.89 -27.62
C SER A 80 -29.17 -25.50 -26.24
N GLN A 81 -30.20 -26.17 -25.72
CA GLN A 81 -30.70 -25.92 -24.36
C GLN A 81 -29.69 -26.37 -23.29
N ASN A 82 -29.02 -27.50 -23.51
CA ASN A 82 -27.95 -27.98 -22.62
C ASN A 82 -26.78 -26.99 -22.58
N ILE A 83 -26.31 -26.54 -23.75
CA ILE A 83 -25.26 -25.53 -23.89
C ILE A 83 -25.66 -24.21 -23.22
N ALA A 84 -26.89 -23.75 -23.43
CA ALA A 84 -27.39 -22.54 -22.77
C ALA A 84 -27.45 -22.68 -21.25
N SER A 85 -27.79 -23.86 -20.73
CA SER A 85 -27.79 -24.13 -19.28
C SER A 85 -26.38 -24.11 -18.69
N LEU A 86 -25.39 -24.67 -19.39
CA LEU A 86 -23.99 -24.65 -18.99
C LEU A 86 -23.45 -23.22 -18.99
N HIS A 87 -23.73 -22.45 -20.04
CA HIS A 87 -23.35 -21.04 -20.08
C HIS A 87 -23.94 -20.23 -18.92
N LYS A 88 -25.19 -20.49 -18.54
CA LYS A 88 -25.80 -19.85 -17.36
C LYS A 88 -25.06 -20.23 -16.07
N GLN A 89 -24.63 -21.48 -15.92
CA GLN A 89 -23.86 -21.92 -14.76
C GLN A 89 -22.47 -21.27 -14.73
N ILE A 90 -21.77 -21.22 -15.87
CA ILE A 90 -20.46 -20.56 -15.99
C ILE A 90 -20.59 -19.07 -15.62
N ALA A 91 -21.59 -18.37 -16.16
CA ALA A 91 -21.84 -16.97 -15.82
C ALA A 91 -22.15 -16.76 -14.33
N ALA A 92 -22.85 -17.71 -13.70
CA ALA A 92 -23.09 -17.67 -12.26
C ALA A 92 -21.79 -17.87 -11.46
N PHE A 93 -20.91 -18.78 -11.89
CA PHE A 93 -19.59 -18.95 -11.28
C PHE A 93 -18.71 -17.70 -11.43
N ASP A 94 -18.68 -17.08 -12.61
CA ASP A 94 -17.95 -15.83 -12.84
C ASP A 94 -18.44 -14.72 -11.90
N THR A 95 -19.76 -14.63 -11.69
CA THR A 95 -20.34 -13.67 -10.74
C THR A 95 -19.89 -13.93 -9.30
N ILE A 96 -19.79 -15.20 -8.89
CA ILE A 96 -19.31 -15.58 -7.55
C ILE A 96 -17.82 -15.24 -7.41
N LEU A 97 -17.00 -15.58 -8.42
CA LEU A 97 -15.56 -15.29 -8.43
C LEU A 97 -15.30 -13.78 -8.38
N GLN A 98 -16.04 -13.00 -9.17
CA GLN A 98 -15.96 -11.54 -9.15
C GLN A 98 -16.29 -10.98 -7.75
N ARG A 99 -17.30 -11.54 -7.06
CA ARG A 99 -17.65 -11.12 -5.70
C ARG A 99 -16.56 -11.48 -4.69
N MET A 100 -15.93 -12.65 -4.82
CA MET A 100 -14.81 -13.05 -3.96
C MET A 100 -13.59 -12.17 -4.21
N GLU A 101 -13.29 -11.85 -5.47
CA GLU A 101 -12.22 -10.94 -5.85
C GLU A 101 -12.42 -9.55 -5.24
N GLN A 102 -13.62 -8.98 -5.39
CA GLN A 102 -13.95 -7.68 -4.79
C GLN A 102 -13.78 -7.68 -3.26
N MET A 103 -14.20 -8.76 -2.60
CA MET A 103 -14.05 -8.90 -1.15
C MET A 103 -12.57 -8.99 -0.75
N LEU A 104 -11.76 -9.77 -1.47
CA LEU A 104 -10.33 -9.91 -1.21
C LEU A 104 -9.57 -8.61 -1.47
N ASN A 105 -9.90 -7.89 -2.54
CA ASN A 105 -9.35 -6.57 -2.83
C ASN A 105 -9.72 -5.55 -1.74
N GLY A 106 -10.96 -5.62 -1.22
CA GLY A 106 -11.38 -4.85 -0.06
C GLY A 106 -10.52 -5.15 1.17
N PHE A 107 -10.38 -6.43 1.53
CA PHE A 107 -9.53 -6.84 2.66
C PHE A 107 -8.07 -6.44 2.49
N GLN A 108 -7.52 -6.53 1.29
CA GLN A 108 -6.17 -6.07 0.99
C GLN A 108 -6.04 -4.56 1.22
N GLY A 109 -7.02 -3.78 0.74
CA GLY A 109 -7.07 -2.33 0.95
C GLY A 109 -7.12 -1.97 2.43
N ASP A 110 -7.99 -2.63 3.19
CA ASP A 110 -8.13 -2.42 4.63
C ASP A 110 -6.84 -2.77 5.38
N LEU A 111 -6.21 -3.91 5.08
CA LEU A 111 -4.93 -4.31 5.68
C LEU A 111 -3.79 -3.35 5.32
N SER A 112 -3.78 -2.84 4.10
CA SER A 112 -2.80 -1.84 3.67
C SER A 112 -2.99 -0.54 4.43
N SER A 113 -4.23 -0.05 4.53
CA SER A 113 -4.57 1.15 5.30
C SER A 113 -4.17 1.01 6.78
N ILE A 114 -4.57 -0.08 7.43
CA ILE A 114 -4.21 -0.35 8.83
C ILE A 114 -2.69 -0.42 9.00
N SER A 115 -1.99 -1.10 8.08
CA SER A 115 -0.52 -1.20 8.13
C SER A 115 0.15 0.17 8.00
N THR A 116 -0.34 1.05 7.13
CA THR A 116 0.18 2.43 7.01
C THR A 116 -0.11 3.26 8.26
N GLU A 117 -1.26 3.09 8.89
CA GLU A 117 -1.60 3.78 10.14
C GLU A 117 -0.72 3.30 11.30
N ILE A 118 -0.51 1.98 11.43
CA ILE A 118 0.40 1.39 12.40
C ILE A 118 1.82 1.92 12.19
N GLN A 119 2.32 1.98 10.95
CA GLN A 119 3.64 2.51 10.66
C GLN A 119 3.74 3.99 11.06
N SER A 120 2.75 4.81 10.72
CA SER A 120 2.70 6.22 11.10
C SER A 120 2.72 6.40 12.63
N LEU A 121 1.94 5.61 13.37
CA LEU A 121 1.93 5.64 14.83
C LEU A 121 3.27 5.19 15.43
N GLN A 122 3.92 4.19 14.84
CA GLN A 122 5.26 3.76 15.25
C GLN A 122 6.29 4.86 15.03
N ASP A 123 6.31 5.49 13.85
CA ASP A 123 7.22 6.59 13.53
C ASP A 123 7.03 7.77 14.48
N GLN A 124 5.78 8.13 14.77
CA GLN A 124 5.45 9.16 15.76
C GLN A 124 5.92 8.78 17.16
N SER A 125 5.72 7.52 17.58
CA SER A 125 6.14 7.01 18.88
C SER A 125 7.66 7.06 19.05
N ILE A 126 8.41 6.66 18.01
CA ILE A 126 9.87 6.71 17.98
C ILE A 126 10.34 8.18 18.05
N ALA A 127 9.75 9.06 17.24
CA ALA A 127 10.10 10.48 17.25
C ALA A 127 9.83 11.13 18.63
N MET A 128 8.72 10.78 19.27
CA MET A 128 8.39 11.24 20.62
C MET A 128 9.39 10.69 21.66
N ASN A 129 9.76 9.42 21.56
CA ASN A 129 10.75 8.81 22.45
C ASN A 129 12.11 9.51 22.36
N ILE A 130 12.57 9.82 21.14
CA ILE A 130 13.81 10.56 20.91
C ILE A 130 13.73 11.96 21.54
N LYS A 131 12.63 12.70 21.31
CA LYS A 131 12.42 14.02 21.94
C LYS A 131 12.46 13.94 23.47
N LEU A 132 11.84 12.92 24.05
CA LEU A 132 11.82 12.70 25.49
C LEU A 132 13.22 12.40 26.04
N LYS A 133 13.97 11.50 25.39
CA LYS A 133 15.36 11.18 25.77
C LYS A 133 16.27 12.42 25.70
N ASN A 134 16.16 13.20 24.63
CA ASN A 134 16.92 14.45 24.49
C ASN A 134 16.58 15.44 25.61
N ARG A 135 15.29 15.60 25.93
CA ARG A 135 14.86 16.48 27.03
C ARG A 135 15.33 15.99 28.39
N GLN A 136 15.33 14.67 28.63
CA GLN A 136 15.83 14.10 29.89
C GLN A 136 17.33 14.29 30.04
N ALA A 137 18.11 14.03 28.97
CA ALA A 137 19.56 14.24 28.98
C ALA A 137 19.90 15.70 29.28
N ILE A 138 19.26 16.65 28.59
CA ILE A 138 19.48 18.08 28.83
C ILE A 138 19.00 18.49 30.23
N ARG A 139 17.87 17.95 30.72
CA ARG A 139 17.35 18.27 32.05
C ARG A 139 18.33 17.88 33.15
N GLY A 140 19.02 16.74 33.03
CA GLY A 140 20.02 16.31 34.02
C GLY A 140 21.17 17.30 34.11
N GLU A 141 21.81 17.57 32.97
CA GLU A 141 22.93 18.52 32.87
C GLU A 141 22.52 19.93 33.33
N LEU A 142 21.35 20.41 32.89
CA LEU A 142 20.87 21.73 33.25
C LEU A 142 20.47 21.83 34.73
N SER A 143 19.88 20.78 35.31
CA SER A 143 19.56 20.75 36.74
C SER A 143 20.83 20.87 37.56
N GLN A 144 21.83 20.02 37.28
CA GLN A 144 23.11 20.09 37.97
C GLN A 144 23.76 21.48 37.83
N TYR A 145 23.76 22.05 36.61
CA TYR A 145 24.30 23.38 36.39
C TYR A 145 23.58 24.46 37.21
N VAL A 146 22.25 24.41 37.28
CA VAL A 146 21.44 25.36 38.07
C VAL A 146 21.67 25.16 39.56
N ASP A 147 21.72 23.92 40.03
CA ASP A 147 21.94 23.58 41.45
C ASP A 147 23.32 24.08 41.92
N GLU A 148 24.35 23.97 41.08
CA GLU A 148 25.68 24.53 41.37
C GLU A 148 25.70 26.06 41.35
N MET A 149 24.97 26.69 40.42
CA MET A 149 24.92 28.15 40.27
C MET A 149 24.07 28.85 41.34
N VAL A 150 23.02 28.20 41.83
CA VAL A 150 22.09 28.84 42.78
C VAL A 150 22.76 29.00 44.15
N ILE A 151 22.49 30.11 44.82
CA ILE A 151 22.86 30.31 46.22
C ILE A 151 21.58 30.20 47.05
N PRO A 152 21.41 29.12 47.83
CA PRO A 152 20.26 28.98 48.71
C PRO A 152 20.24 30.07 49.79
N GLU A 153 19.05 30.56 50.14
CA GLU A 153 18.90 31.52 51.25
C GLU A 153 19.35 30.93 52.59
N SER A 154 19.17 29.61 52.78
CA SER A 154 19.68 28.88 53.95
C SER A 154 21.19 29.02 54.13
N MET A 155 21.96 28.96 53.03
CA MET A 155 23.42 29.17 53.05
C MET A 155 23.77 30.60 53.51
N ILE A 156 23.02 31.58 53.00
CA ILE A 156 23.21 32.99 53.37
C ILE A 156 22.98 33.18 54.86
N THR A 157 21.84 32.68 55.37
CA THR A 157 21.47 32.78 56.78
C THR A 157 22.46 32.04 57.68
N ALA A 158 22.86 30.81 57.32
CA ALA A 158 23.82 30.04 58.09
C ALA A 158 25.17 30.75 58.19
N ILE A 159 25.71 31.29 57.09
CA ILE A 159 26.98 32.04 57.12
C ILE A 159 26.86 33.31 57.97
N LEU A 160 25.73 34.01 57.89
CA LEU A 160 25.49 35.24 58.63
C LEU A 160 25.30 34.99 60.13
N GLU A 161 24.51 33.99 60.50
CA GLU A 161 23.96 33.83 61.85
C GLU A 161 24.63 32.70 62.64
N SER A 162 24.93 31.54 62.03
CA SER A 162 25.47 30.39 62.76
C SER A 162 26.88 30.66 63.31
N PRO A 163 27.18 30.36 64.59
CA PRO A 163 28.52 30.47 65.14
C PRO A 163 29.57 29.67 64.35
N VAL A 164 30.80 30.20 64.26
CA VAL A 164 31.92 29.56 63.53
C VAL A 164 32.30 28.17 64.09
N THR A 165 31.89 27.88 65.32
CA THR A 165 32.14 26.60 65.99
C THR A 165 31.21 25.48 65.55
N GLU A 166 30.01 25.82 65.09
CA GLU A 166 29.00 24.83 64.68
C GLU A 166 29.38 24.15 63.37
N ASP A 167 28.91 22.91 63.21
CA ASP A 167 29.21 22.13 62.02
C ASP A 167 28.45 22.64 60.80
N ASP A 168 27.22 23.16 60.99
CA ASP A 168 26.43 23.80 59.93
C ASP A 168 27.21 24.94 59.24
N PHE A 169 27.84 25.83 60.01
CA PHE A 169 28.69 26.88 59.45
C PHE A 169 29.85 26.31 58.61
N LYS A 170 30.47 25.22 59.04
CA LYS A 170 31.59 24.60 58.31
C LYS A 170 31.12 23.93 57.03
N GLU A 171 30.01 23.21 57.07
CA GLU A 171 29.38 22.58 55.91
C GLU A 171 29.02 23.64 54.85
N GLN A 172 28.34 24.70 55.27
CA GLN A 172 27.97 25.81 54.39
C GLN A 172 29.19 26.58 53.86
N LEU A 173 30.28 26.67 54.63
CA LEU A 173 31.53 27.25 54.16
C LEU A 173 32.21 26.38 53.08
N HIS A 174 32.17 25.05 53.23
CA HIS A 174 32.68 24.12 52.23
C HIS A 174 31.86 24.21 50.93
N GLU A 175 30.53 24.25 51.04
CA GLU A 175 29.65 24.41 49.89
C GLU A 175 29.83 25.77 49.21
N LEU A 176 29.93 26.86 49.98
CA LEU A 176 30.23 28.19 49.43
C LEU A 176 31.56 28.19 48.65
N ASN A 177 32.61 27.58 49.19
CA ASN A 177 33.89 27.48 48.50
C ASN A 177 33.78 26.66 47.20
N HIS A 178 33.00 25.58 47.20
CA HIS A 178 32.73 24.81 45.99
C HIS A 178 32.05 25.67 44.92
N LYS A 179 30.97 26.36 45.28
CA LYS A 179 30.23 27.25 44.37
C LYS A 179 31.09 28.40 43.83
N ILE A 180 31.97 28.98 44.65
CA ILE A 180 32.93 30.00 44.21
C ILE A 180 33.88 29.46 43.14
N ASN A 181 34.39 28.25 43.31
CA ASN A 181 35.30 27.65 42.33
C ASN A 181 34.57 27.29 41.04
N PHE A 182 33.37 26.72 41.15
CA PHE A 182 32.52 26.44 39.99
C PHE A 182 32.23 27.72 39.17
N VAL A 183 31.79 28.81 39.80
CA VAL A 183 31.53 30.07 39.09
C VAL A 183 32.80 30.65 38.46
N LYS A 184 33.97 30.53 39.11
CA LYS A 184 35.25 30.95 38.52
C LYS A 184 35.61 30.14 37.28
N GLU A 185 35.42 28.82 37.31
CA GLU A 185 35.64 27.95 36.16
C GLU A 185 34.66 28.24 35.01
N GLN A 186 33.41 28.58 35.33
CA GLN A 186 32.41 28.95 34.34
C GLN A 186 32.51 30.39 33.84
N SER A 187 33.24 31.26 34.54
CA SER A 187 33.43 32.66 34.17
C SER A 187 34.10 32.83 32.81
N PHE A 188 34.84 31.82 32.33
CA PHE A 188 35.43 31.80 30.99
C PHE A 188 34.40 31.65 29.85
N ARG A 189 33.15 31.29 30.16
CA ARG A 189 32.08 31.05 29.19
C ARG A 189 31.13 32.24 29.03
N ASP A 190 31.42 33.38 29.65
CA ASP A 190 30.64 34.64 29.58
C ASP A 190 29.13 34.48 29.83
N ALA A 191 28.74 33.49 30.64
CA ALA A 191 27.34 33.28 30.98
C ALA A 191 26.82 34.42 31.88
N ARG A 192 25.72 35.07 31.49
CA ARG A 192 25.11 36.18 32.27
C ARG A 192 24.78 35.79 33.71
N ALA A 193 24.32 34.56 33.94
CA ALA A 193 24.02 34.04 35.28
C ALA A 193 25.26 34.05 36.20
N CYS A 194 26.47 33.86 35.66
CA CYS A 194 27.69 33.96 36.46
C CYS A 194 27.89 35.39 37.00
N LEU A 195 27.53 36.41 36.23
CA LEU A 195 27.67 37.81 36.65
C LEU A 195 26.70 38.15 37.77
N ASP A 196 25.46 37.66 37.68
CA ASP A 196 24.40 37.93 38.68
C ASP A 196 24.75 37.35 40.06
N VAL A 197 25.37 36.16 40.08
CA VAL A 197 25.69 35.42 41.30
C VAL A 197 27.04 35.83 41.91
N LYS A 198 27.98 36.29 41.07
CA LYS A 198 29.36 36.63 41.47
C LYS A 198 29.43 37.63 42.61
N ASP A 199 28.64 38.70 42.55
CA ASP A 199 28.64 39.74 43.57
C ASP A 199 28.16 39.22 44.94
N VAL A 200 27.18 38.32 44.94
CA VAL A 200 26.65 37.71 46.17
C VAL A 200 27.70 36.76 46.77
N LEU A 201 28.33 35.92 45.95
CA LEU A 201 29.40 35.00 46.40
C LEU A 201 30.58 35.75 47.01
N GLU A 202 31.04 36.84 46.39
CA GLU A 202 32.16 37.62 46.93
C GLU A 202 31.78 38.31 48.25
N LYS A 203 30.54 38.82 48.38
CA LYS A 203 30.05 39.38 49.65
C LYS A 203 29.98 38.33 50.76
N LEU A 204 29.44 37.14 50.46
CA LEU A 204 29.38 36.02 51.42
C LEU A 204 30.78 35.57 51.85
N LYS A 205 31.71 35.44 50.90
CA LYS A 205 33.10 35.11 51.17
C LYS A 205 33.76 36.12 52.10
N ILE A 206 33.63 37.43 51.83
CA ILE A 206 34.18 38.48 52.70
C ILE A 206 33.58 38.39 54.10
N LYS A 207 32.27 38.15 54.20
CA LYS A 207 31.57 38.03 55.49
C LYS A 207 32.03 36.81 56.28
N ALA A 208 32.14 35.65 55.64
CA ALA A 208 32.65 34.41 56.24
C ALA A 208 34.08 34.59 56.77
N ILE A 209 34.98 35.15 55.95
CA ILE A 209 36.38 35.43 56.35
C ILE A 209 36.42 36.38 57.54
N SER A 210 35.61 37.42 57.54
CA SER A 210 35.55 38.39 58.64
C SER A 210 35.12 37.74 59.95
N LYS A 211 34.11 36.86 59.89
CA LYS A 211 33.58 36.13 61.05
C LYS A 211 34.59 35.14 61.63
N ILE A 212 35.28 34.38 60.76
CA ILE A 212 36.37 33.47 61.16
C ILE A 212 37.53 34.25 61.80
N ARG A 213 37.93 35.37 61.19
CA ARG A 213 38.99 36.24 61.74
C ARG A 213 38.62 36.76 63.12
N GLU A 214 37.39 37.26 63.29
CA GLU A 214 36.91 37.76 64.58
C GLU A 214 36.94 36.68 65.65
N PHE A 215 36.46 35.47 65.33
CA PHE A 215 36.52 34.32 66.23
C PHE A 215 37.96 33.98 66.64
N LEU A 216 38.89 33.89 65.68
CA LEU A 216 40.30 33.60 65.98
C LEU A 216 40.93 34.67 66.86
N LEU A 217 40.66 35.96 66.58
CA LEU A 217 41.14 37.06 67.42
C LEU A 217 40.59 36.97 68.84
N GLN A 218 39.29 36.69 69.01
CA GLN A 218 38.67 36.50 70.33
C GLN A 218 39.34 35.35 71.10
N LYS A 219 39.64 34.22 70.44
CA LYS A 219 40.36 33.11 71.07
C LYS A 219 41.78 33.49 71.48
N ILE A 220 42.52 34.19 70.61
CA ILE A 220 43.86 34.70 70.94
C ILE A 220 43.81 35.65 72.14
N TYR A 221 42.84 36.57 72.19
CA TYR A 221 42.67 37.48 73.32
C TYR A 221 42.29 36.76 74.61
N ALA A 222 41.50 35.68 74.54
CA ALA A 222 41.18 34.86 75.69
C ALA A 222 42.44 34.22 76.30
N PHE A 223 43.38 33.75 75.46
CA PHE A 223 44.67 33.23 75.93
C PHE A 223 45.59 34.31 76.53
N ARG A 224 45.43 35.58 76.13
CA ARG A 224 46.23 36.69 76.66
C ARG A 224 45.78 37.15 78.05
N LYS A 225 44.54 36.85 78.46
CA LYS A 225 44.10 37.08 79.83
C LYS A 225 44.70 35.97 80.71
N PRO A 226 45.47 36.29 81.76
CA PRO A 226 45.93 35.25 82.68
C PRO A 226 44.70 34.57 83.28
N MET A 227 44.55 33.28 83.04
CA MET A 227 43.59 32.45 83.79
C MET A 227 44.12 32.39 85.23
N THR A 228 43.75 33.38 86.03
CA THR A 228 43.88 33.29 87.49
C THR A 228 42.94 32.17 87.92
N ASN A 229 43.53 31.04 88.29
CA ASN A 229 42.86 29.96 89.01
C ASN A 229 41.95 30.53 90.11
N TYR A 230 40.71 30.07 90.13
CA TYR A 230 39.93 29.90 91.35
C TYR A 230 38.99 28.71 91.19
#